data_AF-A0A9E3SWE4-F1
#
_entry.id   AF-A0A9E3SWE4-F1
#
_cell.length_a   1.000
_cell.length_b   1.000
_cell.length_c   1.000
_cell.angle_alpha   90.00
_cell.angle_beta   90.00
_cell.angle_gamma   90.00
#
_symmetry.space_group_name_H-M   'P 1'
#
loop_
_entity.id
_entity.type
_entity.pdbx_description
1 polymer ?
#
loop_
_entity_poly.entity_id
_entity_poly.type
_entity_poly.pdbx_seq_one_letter_code
_entity_poly.pdbx_strand_id
1 'polypeptide(L)'
;MYHFPGSEPSTPFPFGFPLLLTPLIRLFPTNPGILKIESLIAILLSTSLLFWAWPLLSRVKSYWWGLAVGAQFALSPGMVTYSRAVVSEPAFIMWVLIALVLVEQCVRREKVSWLRAVLLGIATVMAVFTRTIGIALVLAVLVRLIFLQPRRRIIRNLIGVSVGAMGFLGFVLVLTPVRVPDLIPNRYVSSYDTNVEQFIGTQTTAIGSEVHPGFAARTLQTILLYTQTPIRQTMLPVGGGETEAAFGQRFGIPDLPVLSNAIICGLIVIGMLAFLVYKGLSPGVLMY
;
A
#
# COMPACT_ATOMS: atom_id res chain seq x y z
N MET A 1 -13.59 2.28 -20.01
CA MET A 1 -12.49 1.92 -20.94
C MET A 1 -13.12 1.07 -22.02
N TYR A 2 -13.29 1.62 -23.23
CA TYR A 2 -13.90 0.88 -24.34
C TYR A 2 -12.83 -0.02 -24.96
N HIS A 3 -13.04 -1.34 -24.94
CA HIS A 3 -12.20 -2.27 -25.67
C HIS A 3 -12.58 -2.21 -27.14
N PHE A 4 -11.70 -1.68 -27.98
CA PHE A 4 -11.89 -1.77 -29.42
C PHE A 4 -11.54 -3.20 -29.87
N PRO A 5 -12.37 -3.87 -30.68
CA PRO A 5 -12.01 -5.16 -31.26
C PRO A 5 -10.72 -4.99 -32.08
N GLY A 6 -9.65 -5.69 -31.68
CA GLY A 6 -8.33 -5.62 -32.30
C GLY A 6 -7.26 -4.84 -31.51
N SER A 7 -7.60 -4.10 -30.45
CA SER A 7 -6.58 -3.57 -29.55
C SER A 7 -6.02 -4.70 -28.68
N GLU A 8 -4.68 -4.84 -28.63
CA GLU A 8 -4.05 -5.82 -27.74
C GLU A 8 -4.56 -5.64 -26.30
N PRO A 9 -5.07 -6.70 -25.64
CA PRO A 9 -5.52 -6.62 -24.26
C PRO A 9 -4.30 -6.41 -23.35
N SER A 10 -3.87 -5.17 -23.22
CA SER A 10 -2.87 -4.77 -22.25
C SER A 10 -3.59 -4.43 -20.95
N THR A 11 -3.56 -5.35 -19.99
CA THR A 11 -3.90 -4.99 -18.61
C THR A 11 -2.63 -4.41 -17.99
N PRO A 12 -2.56 -3.10 -17.70
CA PRO A 12 -1.40 -2.49 -17.04
C PRO A 12 -1.26 -2.92 -15.57
N PHE A 13 -2.13 -3.83 -15.10
CA PHE A 13 -2.20 -4.28 -13.73
C PHE A 13 -1.20 -5.40 -13.46
N PRO A 14 -0.56 -5.38 -12.28
CA PRO A 14 0.39 -6.42 -11.93
C PRO A 14 -0.34 -7.77 -11.74
N PHE A 15 0.33 -8.87 -12.07
CA PHE A 15 -0.30 -10.18 -12.19
C PHE A 15 -0.70 -10.83 -10.85
N GLY A 16 -0.30 -10.28 -9.72
CA GLY A 16 -0.50 -10.90 -8.40
C GLY A 16 -1.97 -11.06 -8.05
N PHE A 17 -2.82 -10.07 -8.36
CA PHE A 17 -4.26 -10.16 -8.13
C PHE A 17 -4.95 -11.15 -9.09
N PRO A 18 -4.73 -11.10 -10.43
CA PRO A 18 -5.21 -12.13 -11.35
C PRO A 18 -4.79 -13.56 -10.96
N LEU A 19 -3.56 -13.74 -10.44
CA LEU A 19 -3.06 -15.04 -10.00
C LEU A 19 -3.92 -15.62 -8.85
N LEU A 20 -4.39 -14.77 -7.93
CA LEU A 20 -5.29 -15.17 -6.83
C LEU A 20 -6.70 -15.52 -7.33
N LEU A 21 -7.19 -14.83 -8.36
CA LEU A 21 -8.51 -15.08 -8.93
C LEU A 21 -8.53 -16.32 -9.84
N THR A 22 -7.41 -16.67 -10.46
CA THR A 22 -7.27 -17.78 -11.41
C THR A 22 -7.87 -19.11 -10.90
N PRO A 23 -7.56 -19.60 -9.69
CA PRO A 23 -8.17 -20.84 -9.18
C PRO A 23 -9.69 -20.75 -9.04
N LEU A 24 -10.23 -19.60 -8.62
CA LEU A 24 -11.68 -19.41 -8.48
C LEU A 24 -12.38 -19.39 -9.84
N ILE A 25 -11.80 -18.72 -10.84
CA ILE A 25 -12.31 -18.72 -12.22
C ILE A 25 -12.31 -20.14 -12.79
N ARG A 26 -11.24 -20.91 -12.53
CA ARG A 26 -11.12 -22.29 -13.00
C ARG A 26 -12.14 -23.22 -12.34
N LEU A 27 -12.39 -23.06 -11.04
CA LEU A 27 -13.36 -23.88 -10.31
C LEU A 27 -14.80 -23.50 -10.63
N PHE A 28 -15.08 -22.23 -10.95
CA PHE A 28 -16.43 -21.72 -11.15
C PHE A 28 -16.56 -20.79 -12.37
N PRO A 29 -16.39 -21.30 -13.59
CA PRO A 29 -16.34 -20.46 -14.80
C PRO A 29 -17.67 -19.76 -15.14
N THR A 30 -18.80 -20.27 -14.67
CA THR A 30 -20.15 -19.76 -14.99
C THR A 30 -20.68 -18.74 -14.00
N ASN A 31 -20.00 -18.50 -12.87
CA ASN A 31 -20.51 -17.65 -11.80
C ASN A 31 -19.50 -16.53 -11.44
N PRO A 32 -19.60 -15.35 -12.08
CA PRO A 32 -18.69 -14.23 -11.81
C PRO A 32 -18.86 -13.66 -10.39
N GLY A 33 -19.98 -13.96 -9.71
CA GLY A 33 -20.22 -13.54 -8.33
C GLY A 33 -19.22 -14.15 -7.35
N ILE A 34 -18.67 -15.33 -7.66
CA ILE A 34 -17.70 -16.04 -6.80
C ILE A 34 -16.38 -15.31 -6.68
N LEU A 35 -16.03 -14.45 -7.64
CA LEU A 35 -14.80 -13.63 -7.56
C LEU A 35 -14.82 -12.65 -6.39
N LYS A 36 -16.01 -12.27 -5.91
CA LYS A 36 -16.16 -11.41 -4.72
C LYS A 36 -15.77 -12.12 -3.42
N ILE A 37 -15.80 -13.47 -3.41
CA ILE A 37 -15.43 -14.27 -2.24
C ILE A 37 -13.94 -14.08 -1.92
N GLU A 38 -13.09 -13.89 -2.92
CA GLU A 38 -11.66 -13.60 -2.71
C GLU A 38 -11.48 -12.36 -1.82
N SER A 39 -12.16 -11.27 -2.17
CA SER A 39 -12.02 -10.00 -1.46
C SER A 39 -12.61 -10.08 -0.05
N LEU A 40 -13.70 -10.83 0.12
CA LEU A 40 -14.25 -11.14 1.44
C LEU A 40 -13.27 -11.96 2.30
N ILE A 41 -12.67 -13.02 1.75
CA ILE A 41 -11.68 -13.84 2.43
C ILE A 41 -10.47 -12.99 2.84
N ALA A 42 -9.97 -12.14 1.95
CA ALA A 42 -8.84 -11.27 2.24
C ALA A 42 -9.13 -10.29 3.39
N ILE A 43 -10.34 -9.72 3.47
CA ILE A 43 -10.77 -8.87 4.60
C ILE A 43 -10.86 -9.67 5.90
N LEU A 44 -11.47 -10.86 5.87
CA LEU A 44 -11.61 -11.71 7.04
C LEU A 44 -10.24 -12.17 7.58
N LEU A 45 -9.32 -12.54 6.69
CA LEU A 45 -7.95 -12.89 7.04
C LEU A 45 -7.19 -11.68 7.59
N SER A 46 -7.31 -10.51 6.98
CA SER A 46 -6.70 -9.26 7.46
C SER A 46 -7.20 -8.90 8.87
N THR A 47 -8.51 -8.99 9.08
CA THR A 47 -9.15 -8.73 10.39
C THR A 47 -8.68 -9.72 11.44
N SER A 48 -8.63 -11.00 11.08
CA SER A 48 -8.15 -12.06 11.97
C SER A 48 -6.67 -11.86 12.32
N LEU A 49 -5.84 -11.50 11.34
CA LEU A 49 -4.43 -11.19 11.55
C LEU A 49 -4.26 -9.98 12.47
N LEU A 50 -5.04 -8.91 12.29
CA LEU A 50 -5.00 -7.74 13.18
C LEU A 50 -5.34 -8.13 14.62
N PHE A 51 -6.36 -8.95 14.83
CA PHE A 51 -6.75 -9.41 16.15
C PHE A 51 -5.66 -10.28 16.81
N TRP A 52 -5.25 -11.36 16.14
CA TRP A 52 -4.31 -12.35 16.69
C TRP A 52 -2.87 -11.83 16.80
N ALA A 53 -2.43 -11.02 15.84
CA ALA A 53 -1.10 -10.44 15.84
C ALA A 53 -0.99 -9.13 16.61
N TRP A 54 -2.08 -8.64 17.22
CA TRP A 54 -2.06 -7.39 17.98
C TRP A 54 -0.96 -7.32 19.04
N PRO A 55 -0.73 -8.33 19.90
CA PRO A 55 0.34 -8.29 20.90
C PRO A 55 1.75 -8.27 20.29
N LEU A 56 1.86 -8.71 19.04
CA LEU A 56 3.10 -8.68 18.28
C LEU A 56 3.33 -7.31 17.62
N LEU A 57 2.29 -6.73 17.03
CA LEU A 57 2.37 -5.45 16.31
C LEU A 57 2.39 -4.25 17.26
N SER A 58 1.70 -4.35 18.39
CA SER A 58 1.60 -3.29 19.40
C SER A 58 2.53 -3.53 20.60
N ARG A 59 2.81 -2.46 21.36
CA ARG A 59 3.41 -2.56 22.70
C ARG A 59 2.39 -3.01 23.73
N VAL A 60 1.10 -2.71 23.50
CA VAL A 60 0.01 -3.04 24.41
C VAL A 60 -0.39 -4.50 24.19
N LYS A 61 -0.21 -5.34 25.21
CA LYS A 61 -0.47 -6.79 25.12
C LYS A 61 -1.96 -7.19 25.25
N SER A 62 -2.87 -6.23 25.38
CA SER A 62 -4.29 -6.52 25.60
C SER A 62 -5.00 -6.88 24.29
N TYR A 63 -5.66 -8.05 24.28
CA TYR A 63 -6.45 -8.53 23.14
C TYR A 63 -7.71 -7.70 22.89
N TRP A 64 -8.22 -6.97 23.90
CA TRP A 64 -9.36 -6.06 23.73
C TRP A 64 -9.07 -4.94 22.75
N TRP A 65 -7.84 -4.42 22.74
CA TRP A 65 -7.40 -3.44 21.74
C TRP A 65 -7.30 -4.05 20.35
N GLY A 66 -6.80 -5.29 20.25
CA GLY A 66 -6.80 -6.03 18.98
C GLY A 66 -8.21 -6.26 18.43
N LEU A 67 -9.18 -6.56 19.31
CA LEU A 67 -10.58 -6.72 18.95
C LEU A 67 -11.17 -5.38 18.48
N ALA A 68 -10.93 -4.30 19.22
CA ALA A 68 -11.42 -2.97 18.87
C ALA A 68 -10.87 -2.52 17.50
N VAL A 69 -9.57 -2.69 17.26
CA VAL A 69 -8.93 -2.32 15.98
C VAL A 69 -9.40 -3.22 14.84
N GLY A 70 -9.47 -4.54 15.06
CA GLY A 70 -10.00 -5.47 14.07
C GLY A 70 -11.47 -5.17 13.71
N ALA A 71 -12.31 -4.91 14.71
CA ALA A 71 -13.71 -4.54 14.50
C ALA A 71 -13.84 -3.20 13.77
N GLN A 72 -13.07 -2.17 14.16
CA GLN A 72 -13.05 -0.89 13.46
C GLN A 72 -12.63 -1.04 11.99
N PHE A 73 -11.59 -1.85 11.72
CA PHE A 73 -11.16 -2.13 10.36
C PHE A 73 -12.26 -2.83 9.54
N ALA A 74 -12.82 -3.93 10.06
CA ALA A 74 -13.84 -4.72 9.36
C ALA A 74 -15.17 -3.97 9.15
N LEU A 75 -15.57 -3.14 10.11
CA LEU A 75 -16.81 -2.36 10.06
C LEU A 75 -16.65 -1.00 9.37
N SER A 76 -15.43 -0.64 8.95
CA SER A 76 -15.23 0.61 8.21
C SER A 76 -16.01 0.59 6.88
N PRO A 77 -16.73 1.67 6.51
CA PRO A 77 -17.54 1.69 5.29
C PRO A 77 -16.75 1.35 4.01
N GLY A 78 -15.48 1.74 3.96
CA GLY A 78 -14.57 1.40 2.86
C GLY A 78 -14.36 -0.11 2.73
N MET A 79 -14.04 -0.79 3.83
CA MET A 79 -13.85 -2.25 3.82
C MET A 79 -15.16 -3.00 3.50
N VAL A 80 -16.29 -2.55 4.03
CA VAL A 80 -17.61 -3.13 3.69
C VAL A 80 -17.90 -2.99 2.19
N THR A 81 -17.58 -1.83 1.60
CA THR A 81 -17.76 -1.60 0.16
C THR A 81 -16.83 -2.50 -0.65
N TYR A 82 -15.54 -2.58 -0.28
CA TYR A 82 -14.56 -3.44 -0.96
C TYR A 82 -14.87 -4.93 -0.81
N SER A 83 -15.55 -5.36 0.26
CA SER A 83 -15.98 -6.76 0.41
C SER A 83 -16.98 -7.23 -0.66
N ARG A 84 -17.65 -6.28 -1.32
CA ARG A 84 -18.70 -6.56 -2.33
C ARG A 84 -18.23 -6.34 -3.77
N ALA A 85 -17.01 -5.83 -3.94
CA ALA A 85 -16.41 -5.53 -5.23
C ALA A 85 -15.18 -6.43 -5.45
N VAL A 86 -14.88 -6.75 -6.70
CA VAL A 86 -13.67 -7.50 -7.06
C VAL A 86 -12.56 -6.47 -7.24
N VAL A 87 -11.83 -6.19 -6.15
CA VAL A 87 -10.81 -5.15 -6.09
C VAL A 87 -9.53 -5.68 -5.44
N SER A 88 -8.38 -5.18 -5.88
CA SER A 88 -7.05 -5.64 -5.41
C SER A 88 -6.72 -5.20 -3.97
N GLU A 89 -7.45 -4.21 -3.45
CA GLU A 89 -7.23 -3.50 -2.21
C GLU A 89 -7.20 -4.45 -0.99
N PRO A 90 -8.24 -5.29 -0.74
CA PRO A 90 -8.21 -6.27 0.33
C PRO A 90 -7.04 -7.25 0.27
N ALA A 91 -6.77 -7.82 -0.91
CA ALA A 91 -5.69 -8.77 -1.10
C ALA A 91 -4.34 -8.14 -0.78
N PHE A 92 -4.12 -6.89 -1.21
CA PHE A 92 -2.93 -6.14 -0.91
C PHE A 92 -2.76 -5.91 0.59
N ILE A 93 -3.81 -5.47 1.30
CA ILE A 93 -3.77 -5.25 2.76
C ILE A 93 -3.45 -6.55 3.49
N MET A 94 -4.03 -7.67 3.06
CA MET A 94 -3.73 -8.99 3.62
C MET A 94 -2.24 -9.32 3.51
N TRP A 95 -1.64 -9.19 2.32
CA TRP A 95 -0.21 -9.45 2.12
C TRP A 95 0.70 -8.53 2.92
N VAL A 96 0.34 -7.24 3.02
CA VAL A 96 1.03 -6.26 3.86
C VAL A 96 1.01 -6.70 5.33
N LEU A 97 -0.15 -7.07 5.85
CA LEU A 97 -0.28 -7.52 7.24
C LEU A 97 0.50 -8.82 7.49
N ILE A 98 0.43 -9.79 6.58
CA ILE A 98 1.24 -11.02 6.67
C ILE A 98 2.73 -10.68 6.75
N ALA A 99 3.23 -9.81 5.87
CA ALA A 99 4.63 -9.40 5.84
C ALA A 99 5.03 -8.66 7.13
N LEU A 100 4.19 -7.74 7.65
CA LEU A 100 4.44 -7.03 8.90
C LEU A 100 4.48 -7.98 10.10
N VAL A 101 3.59 -8.96 10.15
CA VAL A 101 3.59 -9.98 11.20
C VAL A 101 4.84 -10.85 11.11
N LEU A 102 5.20 -11.32 9.91
CA LEU A 102 6.38 -12.17 9.71
C LEU A 102 7.69 -11.44 10.02
N VAL A 103 7.84 -10.17 9.63
CA VAL A 103 9.06 -9.39 9.95
C VAL A 103 9.19 -9.20 11.47
N GLU A 104 8.10 -8.90 12.19
CA GLU A 104 8.13 -8.81 13.65
C GLU A 104 8.48 -10.16 14.30
N GLN A 105 7.96 -11.28 13.79
CA GLN A 105 8.32 -12.60 14.27
C GLN A 105 9.80 -12.93 14.03
N CYS A 106 10.36 -12.51 12.90
CA CYS A 106 11.78 -12.68 12.58
C CYS A 106 12.69 -11.83 13.46
N VAL A 107 12.26 -10.62 13.84
CA VAL A 107 13.02 -9.72 14.73
C VAL A 107 12.95 -10.15 16.19
N ARG A 108 11.77 -10.49 16.72
CA ARG A 108 11.58 -10.73 18.17
C ARG A 108 11.98 -12.12 18.65
N ARG A 109 11.97 -13.14 17.80
CA ARG A 109 12.28 -14.52 18.25
C ARG A 109 13.80 -14.75 18.27
N GLU A 110 14.29 -15.37 19.34
CA GLU A 110 15.70 -15.73 19.46
C GLU A 110 16.15 -16.75 18.41
N LYS A 111 15.29 -17.74 18.14
CA LYS A 111 15.52 -18.75 17.11
C LYS A 111 14.99 -18.24 15.78
N VAL A 112 15.89 -17.94 14.84
CA VAL A 112 15.48 -17.58 13.48
C VAL A 112 14.94 -18.84 12.79
N SER A 113 13.71 -18.75 12.29
CA SER A 113 13.09 -19.81 11.50
C SER A 113 13.25 -19.46 10.03
N TRP A 114 14.03 -20.26 9.30
CA TRP A 114 14.24 -20.08 7.86
C TRP A 114 12.91 -20.01 7.10
N LEU A 115 11.97 -20.88 7.47
CA LEU A 115 10.63 -20.91 6.87
C LEU A 115 9.93 -19.55 6.94
N ARG A 116 10.06 -18.81 8.05
CA ARG A 116 9.43 -17.48 8.20
C ARG A 116 10.08 -16.43 7.32
N ALA A 117 11.41 -16.47 7.18
CA ALA A 117 12.13 -15.57 6.27
C ALA A 117 11.71 -15.82 4.80
N VAL A 118 11.58 -17.09 4.41
CA VAL A 118 11.06 -17.48 3.10
C VAL A 118 9.62 -16.98 2.90
N LEU A 119 8.72 -17.25 3.84
CA LEU A 119 7.33 -16.78 3.77
C LEU A 119 7.24 -15.24 3.73
N LEU A 120 8.14 -14.53 4.42
CA LEU A 120 8.22 -13.07 4.37
C LEU A 120 8.59 -12.59 2.97
N GLY A 121 9.56 -13.25 2.31
CA GLY A 121 9.91 -12.97 0.91
C GLY A 121 8.72 -13.18 -0.03
N ILE A 122 8.01 -14.29 0.10
CA ILE A 122 6.81 -14.59 -0.70
C ILE A 122 5.73 -13.52 -0.49
N ALA A 123 5.39 -13.21 0.77
CA ALA A 123 4.38 -12.21 1.08
C ALA A 123 4.75 -10.80 0.58
N THR A 124 6.02 -10.44 0.68
CA THR A 124 6.53 -9.14 0.20
C THR A 124 6.42 -9.04 -1.33
N VAL A 125 6.83 -10.09 -2.06
CA VAL A 125 6.67 -10.16 -3.51
C VAL A 125 5.20 -10.10 -3.91
N MET A 126 4.34 -10.87 -3.24
CA MET A 126 2.89 -10.83 -3.49
C MET A 126 2.30 -9.44 -3.26
N ALA A 127 2.73 -8.70 -2.24
CA ALA A 127 2.29 -7.32 -2.04
C ALA A 127 2.68 -6.41 -3.21
N VAL A 128 3.94 -6.47 -3.68
CA VAL A 128 4.45 -5.69 -4.83
C VAL A 128 3.69 -6.01 -6.11
N PHE A 129 3.43 -7.30 -6.39
CA PHE A 129 2.71 -7.72 -7.59
C PHE A 129 1.19 -7.68 -7.45
N THR A 130 0.65 -7.39 -6.27
CA THR A 130 -0.77 -7.04 -6.13
C THR A 130 -0.96 -5.55 -6.41
N ARG A 131 -0.09 -4.69 -5.86
CA ARG A 131 -0.06 -3.25 -6.14
C ARG A 131 1.36 -2.70 -6.08
N THR A 132 1.70 -1.80 -7.01
CA THR A 132 3.04 -1.18 -7.12
C THR A 132 3.47 -0.42 -5.86
N ILE A 133 2.51 0.12 -5.08
CA ILE A 133 2.79 0.75 -3.78
C ILE A 133 3.42 -0.23 -2.76
N GLY A 134 3.32 -1.54 -3.00
CA GLY A 134 4.02 -2.57 -2.23
C GLY A 134 5.55 -2.42 -2.22
N ILE A 135 6.15 -1.66 -3.14
CA ILE A 135 7.59 -1.33 -3.09
C ILE A 135 7.95 -0.62 -1.77
N ALA A 136 7.06 0.22 -1.24
CA ALA A 136 7.26 0.88 0.04
C ALA A 136 7.34 -0.14 1.20
N LEU A 137 6.60 -1.25 1.12
CA LEU A 137 6.68 -2.35 2.08
C LEU A 137 8.05 -3.04 2.03
N VAL A 138 8.61 -3.23 0.84
CA VAL A 138 9.97 -3.81 0.68
C VAL A 138 10.98 -2.98 1.46
N LEU A 139 10.96 -1.65 1.26
CA LEU A 139 11.84 -0.72 1.97
C LEU A 139 11.61 -0.79 3.49
N ALA A 140 10.34 -0.79 3.93
CA ALA A 140 10.01 -0.89 5.34
C ALA A 140 10.53 -2.19 5.98
N VAL A 141 10.39 -3.34 5.29
CA VAL A 141 10.90 -4.63 5.74
C VAL A 141 12.43 -4.63 5.81
N LEU A 142 13.11 -4.10 4.78
CA LEU A 142 14.58 -4.02 4.76
C LEU A 142 15.11 -3.14 5.90
N VAL A 143 14.56 -1.93 6.06
CA VAL A 143 14.90 -1.02 7.16
C VAL A 143 14.67 -1.72 8.50
N ARG A 144 13.50 -2.34 8.70
CA ARG A 144 13.19 -3.04 9.95
C ARG A 144 14.18 -4.18 10.24
N LEU A 145 14.57 -4.97 9.24
CA LEU A 145 15.53 -6.06 9.40
C LEU A 145 16.94 -5.55 9.70
N ILE A 146 17.40 -4.50 9.01
CA ILE A 146 18.76 -3.97 9.13
C ILE A 146 18.96 -3.28 10.49
N PHE A 147 18.02 -2.44 10.93
CA PHE A 147 18.22 -1.59 12.10
C PHE A 147 17.97 -2.30 13.45
N LEU A 148 17.26 -3.43 13.47
CA LEU A 148 16.79 -4.02 14.74
C LEU A 148 17.25 -5.44 14.99
N GLN A 149 18.05 -6.01 14.08
CA GLN A 149 18.59 -7.35 14.26
C GLN A 149 20.11 -7.32 14.45
N PRO A 150 20.67 -8.24 15.24
CA PRO A 150 22.12 -8.40 15.33
C PRO A 150 22.70 -8.85 13.98
N ARG A 151 23.88 -8.33 13.62
CA ARG A 151 24.52 -8.47 12.30
C ARG A 151 24.53 -9.89 11.72
N ARG A 152 24.75 -10.92 12.56
CA ARG A 152 24.74 -12.33 12.13
C ARG A 152 23.36 -12.85 11.71
N ARG A 153 22.27 -12.35 12.32
CA ARG A 153 20.89 -12.75 11.99
C ARG A 153 20.36 -12.02 10.76
N ILE A 154 20.81 -10.78 10.52
CA ILE A 154 20.45 -9.99 9.34
C ILE A 154 20.72 -10.79 8.07
N ILE A 155 21.96 -11.25 7.88
CA ILE A 155 22.37 -11.94 6.64
C ILE A 155 21.50 -13.19 6.41
N ARG A 156 21.27 -14.00 7.45
CA ARG A 156 20.45 -15.22 7.30
C ARG A 156 19.00 -14.92 6.94
N ASN A 157 18.41 -13.90 7.56
CA ASN A 157 17.04 -13.49 7.25
C ASN A 157 16.95 -12.86 5.85
N LEU A 158 17.91 -12.03 5.45
CA LEU A 158 17.97 -11.46 4.11
C LEU A 158 18.09 -12.56 3.05
N ILE A 159 18.99 -13.54 3.25
CA ILE A 159 19.09 -14.68 2.33
C ILE A 159 17.76 -15.43 2.28
N GLY A 160 17.11 -15.72 3.41
CA GLY A 160 15.82 -16.41 3.42
C GLY A 160 14.72 -15.63 2.69
N VAL A 161 14.65 -14.32 2.88
CA VAL A 161 13.72 -13.42 2.18
C VAL A 161 14.01 -13.41 0.68
N SER A 162 15.27 -13.28 0.28
CA SER A 162 15.69 -13.32 -1.12
C SER A 162 15.37 -14.66 -1.77
N VAL A 163 15.64 -15.79 -1.09
CA VAL A 163 15.31 -17.14 -1.60
C VAL A 163 13.80 -17.31 -1.74
N GLY A 164 12.99 -16.86 -0.77
CA GLY A 164 11.54 -16.91 -0.87
C GLY A 164 10.99 -16.05 -2.01
N ALA A 165 11.52 -14.83 -2.16
CA ALA A 165 11.15 -13.92 -3.23
C ALA A 165 11.51 -14.46 -4.62
N MET A 166 12.76 -14.87 -4.81
CA MET A 166 13.26 -15.42 -6.08
C MET A 166 12.61 -16.76 -6.41
N GLY A 167 12.46 -17.64 -5.43
CA GLY A 167 11.82 -18.94 -5.61
C GLY A 167 10.37 -18.81 -6.04
N PHE A 168 9.62 -17.88 -5.43
CA PHE A 168 8.25 -17.59 -5.83
C PHE A 168 8.16 -16.95 -7.21
N LEU A 169 9.04 -15.99 -7.53
CA LEU A 169 9.08 -15.38 -8.87
C LEU A 169 9.42 -16.40 -9.94
N GLY A 170 10.41 -17.26 -9.71
CA GLY A 170 10.75 -18.35 -10.61
C GLY A 170 9.58 -19.31 -10.81
N PHE A 171 8.88 -19.66 -9.72
CA PHE A 171 7.68 -20.49 -9.80
C PHE A 171 6.57 -19.86 -10.64
N VAL A 172 6.30 -18.57 -10.45
CA VAL A 172 5.30 -17.85 -11.26
C VAL A 172 5.72 -17.79 -12.72
N LEU A 173 6.98 -17.49 -13.03
CA LEU A 173 7.49 -17.44 -14.40
C LEU A 173 7.42 -18.81 -15.11
N VAL A 174 7.54 -19.91 -14.36
CA VAL A 174 7.41 -21.27 -14.92
C VAL A 174 5.94 -21.62 -15.16
N LEU A 175 5.04 -21.23 -14.26
CA LEU A 175 3.62 -21.59 -14.34
C LEU A 175 2.78 -20.66 -15.22
N THR A 176 3.25 -19.44 -15.48
CA THR A 176 2.50 -18.41 -16.21
C THR A 176 3.25 -18.00 -17.47
N PRO A 177 2.55 -17.53 -18.52
CA PRO A 177 3.19 -17.05 -19.75
C PRO A 177 3.87 -15.68 -19.59
N VAL A 178 4.02 -15.17 -18.36
CA VAL A 178 4.60 -13.86 -18.05
C VAL A 178 6.09 -13.87 -18.39
N ARG A 179 6.56 -12.86 -19.15
CA ARG A 179 7.97 -12.73 -19.49
C ARG A 179 8.68 -11.84 -18.48
N VAL A 180 10.00 -12.01 -18.33
CA VAL A 180 10.82 -11.18 -17.43
C VAL A 180 10.67 -9.66 -17.68
N PRO A 181 10.61 -9.17 -18.93
CA PRO A 181 10.37 -7.74 -19.18
C PRO A 181 9.02 -7.23 -18.67
N ASP A 182 8.01 -8.09 -18.56
CA ASP A 182 6.68 -7.73 -18.06
C ASP A 182 6.66 -7.60 -16.52
N LEU A 183 7.67 -8.14 -15.83
CA LEU A 183 7.84 -7.96 -14.38
C LEU A 183 8.28 -6.55 -14.02
N ILE A 184 8.97 -5.86 -14.92
CA ILE A 184 9.47 -4.52 -14.69
C ILE A 184 8.34 -3.54 -14.99
N PRO A 185 7.93 -2.69 -14.03
CA PRO A 185 6.81 -1.77 -14.20
C PRO A 185 7.14 -0.58 -15.13
N ASN A 186 7.95 -0.77 -16.17
CA ASN A 186 8.35 0.25 -17.13
C ASN A 186 7.13 0.92 -17.77
N ARG A 187 6.11 0.13 -18.11
CA ARG A 187 4.85 0.65 -18.66
C ARG A 187 4.10 1.54 -17.67
N TYR A 188 4.18 1.22 -16.38
CA TYR A 188 3.55 2.03 -15.34
C TYR A 188 4.26 3.39 -15.20
N VAL A 189 5.59 3.39 -15.24
CA VAL A 189 6.38 4.63 -15.21
C VAL A 189 6.09 5.49 -16.44
N SER A 190 6.09 4.89 -17.64
CA SER A 190 5.80 5.65 -18.86
C SER A 190 4.37 6.21 -18.89
N SER A 191 3.37 5.45 -18.42
CA SER A 191 2.00 5.94 -18.31
C SER A 191 1.86 7.06 -17.27
N TYR A 192 2.65 7.01 -16.19
CA TYR A 192 2.68 8.10 -15.21
C TYR A 192 3.24 9.38 -15.85
N ASP A 193 4.32 9.28 -16.63
CA ASP A 193 4.89 10.41 -17.34
C ASP A 193 3.89 11.03 -18.32
N THR A 194 3.18 10.22 -19.12
CA THR A 194 2.17 10.74 -20.07
C THR A 194 1.00 11.43 -19.36
N ASN A 195 0.50 10.89 -18.24
CA ASN A 195 -0.60 11.50 -17.49
C ASN A 195 -0.16 12.81 -16.81
N VAL A 196 1.06 12.84 -16.29
CA VAL A 196 1.65 14.06 -15.71
C VAL A 196 1.86 15.12 -16.80
N GLU A 197 2.35 14.74 -17.97
CA GLU A 197 2.48 15.64 -19.12
C GLU A 197 1.14 16.18 -19.61
N GLN A 198 0.09 15.35 -19.67
CA GLN A 198 -1.25 15.84 -20.01
C GLN A 198 -1.76 16.82 -18.96
N PHE A 199 -1.63 16.50 -17.66
CA PHE A 199 -2.09 17.37 -16.59
C PHE A 199 -1.33 18.70 -16.55
N ILE A 200 0.00 18.67 -16.72
CA ILE A 200 0.85 19.86 -16.77
C ILE A 200 0.60 20.64 -18.06
N GLY A 201 0.52 19.98 -19.21
CA GLY A 201 0.29 20.60 -20.51
C GLY A 201 -1.02 21.40 -20.54
N THR A 202 -2.06 20.90 -19.86
CA THR A 202 -3.34 21.64 -19.75
C THR A 202 -3.22 22.92 -18.90
N GLN A 203 -2.27 22.99 -17.97
CA GLN A 203 -2.03 24.21 -17.17
C GLN A 203 -0.99 25.15 -17.80
N THR A 204 -0.04 24.62 -18.56
CA THR A 204 1.10 25.40 -19.10
C THR A 204 0.73 26.17 -20.36
N THR A 205 -0.34 25.81 -21.07
CA THR A 205 -0.91 26.66 -22.15
C THR A 205 -1.35 28.06 -21.69
N ALA A 206 -1.41 28.32 -20.38
CA ALA A 206 -1.65 29.66 -19.84
C ALA A 206 -0.38 30.49 -19.57
N ILE A 207 0.81 29.87 -19.55
CA ILE A 207 2.08 30.54 -19.20
C ILE A 207 3.15 30.03 -20.18
N GLY A 208 3.36 30.76 -21.27
CA GLY A 208 4.11 30.34 -22.47
C GLY A 208 5.62 30.11 -22.30
N SER A 209 6.04 29.22 -21.40
CA SER A 209 7.43 28.78 -21.29
C SER A 209 7.55 27.25 -21.14
N GLU A 210 8.12 26.62 -22.17
CA GLU A 210 8.45 25.19 -22.21
C GLU A 210 9.68 24.87 -21.34
N VAL A 211 9.56 24.98 -20.01
CA VAL A 211 10.61 24.50 -19.11
C VAL A 211 10.18 23.16 -18.56
N HIS A 212 10.83 22.08 -19.01
CA HIS A 212 10.65 20.76 -18.41
C HIS A 212 11.04 20.81 -16.93
N PRO A 213 10.08 20.65 -15.98
CA PRO A 213 10.41 20.71 -14.57
C PRO A 213 11.30 19.51 -14.22
N GLY A 214 12.46 19.79 -13.59
CA GLY A 214 13.35 18.76 -13.06
C GLY A 214 12.65 17.88 -12.02
N PHE A 215 13.22 16.70 -11.74
CA PHE A 215 12.64 15.70 -10.83
C PHE A 215 12.19 16.28 -9.47
N ALA A 216 12.99 17.19 -8.89
CA ALA A 216 12.66 17.85 -7.62
C ALA A 216 11.39 18.71 -7.72
N ALA A 217 11.22 19.48 -8.80
CA ALA A 217 10.03 20.27 -9.04
C ALA A 217 8.79 19.38 -9.25
N ARG A 218 8.92 18.28 -10.01
CA ARG A 218 7.83 17.29 -10.16
C ARG A 218 7.42 16.67 -8.83
N THR A 219 8.39 16.34 -7.98
CA THR A 219 8.14 15.75 -6.66
C THR A 219 7.43 16.74 -5.74
N LEU A 220 7.92 17.99 -5.70
CA LEU A 220 7.31 19.05 -4.90
C LEU A 220 5.90 19.39 -5.40
N GLN A 221 5.69 19.46 -6.71
CA GLN A 221 4.37 19.66 -7.30
C GLN A 221 3.43 18.49 -7.01
N THR A 222 3.92 17.25 -7.04
CA THR A 222 3.15 16.05 -6.66
C THR A 222 2.75 16.12 -5.19
N ILE A 223 3.68 16.49 -4.30
CA ILE A 223 3.39 16.70 -2.87
C ILE A 223 2.33 17.80 -2.72
N LEU A 224 2.48 18.94 -3.39
CA LEU A 224 1.51 20.03 -3.35
C LEU A 224 0.14 19.59 -3.86
N LEU A 225 0.09 18.86 -4.97
CA LEU A 225 -1.13 18.24 -5.50
C LEU A 225 -1.78 17.32 -4.48
N TYR A 226 -1.03 16.45 -3.82
CA TYR A 226 -1.58 15.58 -2.77
C TYR A 226 -2.04 16.38 -1.54
N THR A 227 -1.40 17.50 -1.20
CA THR A 227 -1.88 18.38 -0.11
C THR A 227 -3.13 19.15 -0.48
N GLN A 228 -3.35 19.44 -1.77
CA GLN A 228 -4.53 20.14 -2.27
C GLN A 228 -5.68 19.17 -2.60
N THR A 229 -5.35 17.94 -2.98
CA THR A 229 -6.34 16.87 -3.14
C THR A 229 -6.90 16.58 -1.76
N PRO A 230 -8.22 16.61 -1.56
CA PRO A 230 -8.81 16.46 -0.25
C PRO A 230 -8.63 15.02 0.26
N ILE A 231 -7.46 14.71 0.83
CA ILE A 231 -7.14 13.46 1.54
C ILE A 231 -8.24 13.13 2.56
N ARG A 232 -8.86 14.18 3.11
CA ARG A 232 -10.01 14.09 4.01
C ARG A 232 -11.20 13.35 3.42
N GLN A 233 -11.55 13.52 2.14
CA GLN A 233 -12.68 12.79 1.52
C GLN A 233 -12.45 11.27 1.55
N THR A 234 -11.19 10.85 1.52
CA THR A 234 -10.82 9.43 1.62
C THR A 234 -10.86 8.92 3.06
N MET A 235 -10.57 9.77 4.05
CA MET A 235 -10.42 9.40 5.47
C MET A 235 -11.71 9.57 6.28
N LEU A 236 -12.54 10.56 5.95
CA LEU A 236 -13.78 10.88 6.63
C LEU A 236 -14.91 10.91 5.59
N PRO A 237 -15.77 9.88 5.52
CA PRO A 237 -16.92 9.88 4.62
C PRO A 237 -17.97 10.92 5.01
N VAL A 238 -17.78 11.62 6.13
CA VAL A 238 -18.66 12.67 6.65
C VAL A 238 -17.90 13.99 6.67
N GLY A 239 -18.35 14.94 5.84
CA GLY A 239 -17.91 16.34 5.86
C GLY A 239 -16.68 16.65 5.02
N GLY A 240 -16.76 16.43 3.70
CA GLY A 240 -15.74 16.87 2.75
C GLY A 240 -16.35 17.11 1.37
N GLY A 241 -15.66 17.92 0.55
CA GLY A 241 -16.14 18.26 -0.81
C GLY A 241 -17.24 19.30 -0.82
N GLU A 242 -18.23 19.13 -1.71
CA GLU A 242 -19.29 20.11 -1.94
C GLU A 242 -20.09 20.44 -0.68
N THR A 243 -20.29 19.48 0.22
CA THR A 243 -21.01 19.72 1.48
C THR A 243 -20.22 20.59 2.45
N GLU A 244 -18.90 20.39 2.55
CA GLU A 244 -18.03 21.22 3.37
C GLU A 244 -17.78 22.59 2.73
N ALA A 245 -17.65 22.65 1.41
CA ALA A 245 -17.58 23.91 0.67
C ALA A 245 -18.87 24.73 0.84
N ALA A 246 -20.04 24.09 0.74
CA ALA A 246 -21.32 24.73 1.00
C ALA A 246 -21.44 25.18 2.46
N PHE A 247 -20.92 24.39 3.41
CA PHE A 247 -20.84 24.79 4.81
C PHE A 247 -19.92 25.99 5.00
N GLY A 248 -18.71 25.96 4.45
CA GLY A 248 -17.75 27.07 4.47
C GLY A 248 -18.35 28.35 3.89
N GLN A 249 -19.04 28.26 2.75
CA GLN A 249 -19.76 29.39 2.16
C GLN A 249 -20.85 29.95 3.08
N ARG A 250 -21.62 29.10 3.77
CA ARG A 250 -22.64 29.55 4.74
C ARG A 250 -22.04 30.32 5.93
N PHE A 251 -20.83 29.98 6.34
CA PHE A 251 -20.12 30.63 7.45
C PHE A 251 -19.16 31.75 7.00
N GLY A 252 -19.11 32.07 5.70
CA GLY A 252 -18.22 33.11 5.17
C GLY A 252 -16.73 32.72 5.14
N ILE A 253 -16.42 31.42 5.23
CA ILE A 253 -15.06 30.87 5.15
C ILE A 253 -14.99 29.94 3.93
N PRO A 254 -14.81 30.47 2.71
CA PRO A 254 -14.82 29.66 1.49
C PRO A 254 -13.68 28.62 1.46
N ASP A 255 -12.55 28.91 2.12
CA ASP A 255 -11.37 28.04 2.16
C ASP A 255 -11.36 27.05 3.35
N LEU A 256 -12.51 26.85 4.00
CA LEU A 256 -12.64 25.96 5.16
C LEU A 256 -12.13 24.52 4.91
N PRO A 257 -12.37 23.88 3.75
CA PRO A 257 -11.82 22.56 3.44
C PRO A 257 -10.28 22.52 3.38
N VAL A 258 -9.66 23.61 2.90
CA VAL A 258 -8.20 23.71 2.79
C VAL A 258 -7.60 23.85 4.19
N LEU A 259 -8.19 24.71 5.02
CA LEU A 259 -7.75 24.92 6.40
C LEU A 259 -7.88 23.64 7.23
N SER A 260 -9.02 22.93 7.12
CA SER A 260 -9.24 21.69 7.86
C SER A 260 -8.24 20.60 7.44
N ASN A 261 -7.95 20.46 6.14
CA ASN A 261 -6.93 19.55 5.65
C ASN A 261 -5.53 19.92 6.16
N ALA A 262 -5.17 21.20 6.14
CA ALA A 262 -3.88 21.69 6.65
C ALA A 262 -3.71 21.40 8.14
N ILE A 263 -4.76 21.58 8.95
CA ILE A 263 -4.74 21.26 10.39
C ILE A 263 -4.52 19.76 10.62
N ILE A 264 -5.24 18.90 9.88
CA ILE A 264 -5.10 17.44 10.01
C ILE A 264 -3.69 17.00 9.61
N CYS A 265 -3.17 17.46 8.48
CA CYS A 265 -1.80 17.20 8.04
C CYS A 265 -0.77 17.69 9.08
N GLY A 266 -0.96 18.89 9.63
CA GLY A 266 -0.13 19.43 10.69
C GLY A 266 -0.11 18.54 11.94
N LEU A 267 -1.29 18.09 12.40
CA LEU A 267 -1.41 17.17 13.54
C LEU A 267 -0.72 15.83 13.27
N ILE A 268 -0.83 15.26 12.06
CA ILE A 268 -0.14 14.03 11.68
C ILE A 268 1.38 14.22 11.72
N VAL A 269 1.89 15.30 11.14
CA VAL A 269 3.34 15.60 11.12
C VAL A 269 3.85 15.82 12.55
N ILE A 270 3.15 16.60 13.37
CA ILE A 270 3.50 16.83 14.77
C ILE A 270 3.49 15.51 15.55
N GLY A 271 2.48 14.67 15.36
CA GLY A 271 2.40 13.35 16.00
C GLY A 271 3.54 12.43 15.58
N MET A 272 3.91 12.43 14.29
CA MET A 272 5.03 11.65 13.78
C MET A 272 6.37 12.14 14.34
N LEU A 273 6.59 13.46 14.39
CA LEU A 273 7.79 14.06 14.98
C LEU A 273 7.88 13.77 16.48
N ALA A 274 6.78 13.95 17.23
CA ALA A 274 6.73 13.62 18.66
C ALA A 274 7.03 12.14 18.91
N PHE A 275 6.51 11.25 18.05
CA PHE A 275 6.82 9.82 18.12
C PHE A 275 8.30 9.51 17.86
N LEU A 276 8.92 10.16 16.87
CA LEU A 276 10.34 10.01 16.56
C LEU A 276 11.22 10.48 17.72
N VAL A 277 10.91 11.65 18.29
CA VAL A 277 11.61 12.21 19.47
C VAL A 277 11.47 11.27 20.67
N TYR A 278 10.25 10.81 20.98
CA TYR A 278 10.00 9.93 22.14
C TYR A 278 10.69 8.56 22.02
N LYS A 279 10.91 8.06 20.79
CA LYS A 279 11.56 6.78 20.54
C LYS A 279 13.09 6.82 20.54
N GLY A 280 13.70 7.99 20.76
CA GLY A 280 15.16 8.13 20.78
C GLY A 280 15.80 7.99 19.40
N LEU A 281 15.02 8.09 18.32
CA LEU A 281 15.51 8.26 16.95
C LEU A 281 15.82 9.74 16.70
N SER A 282 16.51 10.38 17.65
CA SER A 282 17.03 11.71 17.38
C SER A 282 18.10 11.58 16.29
N PRO A 283 18.19 12.52 15.34
CA PRO A 283 19.22 12.50 14.30
C PRO A 283 20.64 12.36 14.86
N GLY A 284 20.87 12.75 16.12
CA GLY A 284 22.15 12.61 16.82
C GLY A 284 22.57 11.17 17.11
N VAL A 285 21.66 10.20 17.21
CA VAL A 285 22.00 8.78 17.40
C VAL A 285 22.43 8.10 16.09
N LEU A 286 22.16 8.72 14.93
CA LEU A 286 22.64 8.25 13.62
C LEU A 286 24.00 8.84 13.23
N MET A 287 24.55 9.79 14.02
CA MET A 287 25.88 10.38 13.80
C MET A 287 26.98 9.78 14.68
N TYR A 288 26.68 8.75 15.47
CA TYR A 288 27.64 7.96 16.25
C TYR A 288 27.50 6.47 15.92
#